data_AF-A0A929IMZ0-F1
#
_entry.id   AF-A0A929IMZ0-F1
#
_cell.length_a   1.000
_cell.length_b   1.000
_cell.length_c   1.000
_cell.angle_alpha   90.00
_cell.angle_beta   90.00
_cell.angle_gamma   90.00
#
_symmetry.space_group_name_H-M   'P 1'
#
loop_
_entity.id
_entity.type
_entity.pdbx_description
1 polymer ?
#
loop_
_entity_poly.entity_id
_entity_poly.type
_entity_poly.pdbx_seq_one_letter_code
_entity_poly.pdbx_strand_id
1 'polypeptide(L)'
;MNTESLQQGQIKVWDLFVRVFHWTLVAAFAVAYVTEDEAMALHVWAGYLVGGLVLARIIWGFVGPAHARFGDFVCGPFKAWRYLIDLILFRARRHVGHSPAGGAMVLVLMAGCLLTVWTGMELYAAEEGKGPLSWQAPVIAQALADDDDREGHDDNDGGEGDLHEWIAHLTFLAVLFHIAGVFLAGIVHKENLVRAMITGRKRPE
;
A
#
# COMPACT_ATOMS: atom_id res chain seq x y z
N MET A 1 10.12 41.67 -18.16
CA MET A 1 10.59 40.27 -18.16
C MET A 1 9.44 39.45 -17.58
N ASN A 2 8.61 38.86 -18.44
CA ASN A 2 7.27 38.37 -18.09
C ASN A 2 7.37 37.00 -17.42
N THR A 3 6.95 36.93 -16.15
CA THR A 3 6.85 35.69 -15.37
C THR A 3 5.61 34.84 -15.73
N GLU A 4 4.76 35.30 -16.66
CA GLU A 4 3.50 34.64 -17.01
C GLU A 4 3.61 33.54 -18.08
N SER A 5 4.74 33.44 -18.81
CA SER A 5 4.88 32.45 -19.89
C SER A 5 5.30 31.04 -19.44
N LEU A 6 5.64 30.82 -18.16
CA LEU A 6 6.05 29.50 -17.64
C LEU A 6 4.88 28.61 -17.18
N GLN A 7 3.63 29.10 -17.22
CA GLN A 7 2.46 28.31 -16.78
C GLN A 7 1.72 27.54 -17.89
N GLN A 8 2.14 27.66 -19.15
CA GLN A 8 1.52 26.97 -20.29
C GLN A 8 1.97 25.50 -20.46
N GLY A 9 2.72 24.94 -19.50
CA GLY A 9 3.28 23.61 -19.62
C GLY A 9 3.29 22.80 -18.32
N GLN A 10 2.20 22.78 -17.57
CA GLN A 10 2.03 21.80 -16.48
C GLN A 10 0.60 21.30 -16.44
N ILE A 11 0.39 20.07 -16.91
CA ILE A 11 -0.91 19.40 -16.81
C ILE A 11 -1.10 18.91 -15.37
N LYS A 12 -2.28 19.19 -14.78
CA LYS A 12 -2.72 18.58 -13.53
C LYS A 12 -3.01 17.12 -13.82
N VAL A 13 -2.14 16.22 -13.34
CA VAL A 13 -2.26 14.78 -13.59
C VAL A 13 -2.87 14.05 -12.41
N TRP A 14 -2.69 14.57 -11.19
CA TRP A 14 -3.14 13.90 -9.97
C TRP A 14 -4.15 14.73 -9.18
N ASP A 15 -5.26 14.09 -8.82
CA ASP A 15 -6.32 14.66 -7.99
C ASP A 15 -5.79 15.03 -6.59
N LEU A 16 -6.31 16.08 -5.98
CA LEU A 16 -5.93 16.48 -4.62
C LEU A 16 -6.30 15.40 -3.60
N PHE A 17 -7.46 14.76 -3.77
CA PHE A 17 -7.93 13.71 -2.87
C PHE A 17 -6.94 12.54 -2.81
N VAL A 18 -6.48 12.06 -3.97
CA VAL A 18 -5.59 10.90 -4.06
C VAL A 18 -4.22 11.19 -3.44
N ARG A 19 -3.75 12.45 -3.52
CA ARG A 19 -2.49 12.87 -2.90
C ARG A 19 -2.59 12.91 -1.39
N VAL A 20 -3.63 13.54 -0.86
CA VAL A 20 -3.87 13.58 0.59
C VAL A 20 -4.02 12.16 1.12
N PHE A 21 -4.86 11.35 0.49
CA PHE A 21 -5.02 9.93 0.80
C PHE A 21 -3.68 9.19 0.87
N HIS A 22 -2.83 9.33 -0.15
CA HIS A 22 -1.56 8.61 -0.22
C HIS A 22 -0.61 9.01 0.90
N TRP A 23 -0.43 10.32 1.15
CA TRP A 23 0.49 10.77 2.20
C TRP A 23 -0.03 10.46 3.60
N THR A 24 -1.36 10.52 3.82
CA THR A 24 -1.95 10.05 5.08
C THR A 24 -1.76 8.55 5.25
N LEU A 25 -1.91 7.75 4.19
CA LEU A 25 -1.68 6.30 4.24
C LEU A 25 -0.22 5.98 4.58
N VAL A 26 0.73 6.66 3.94
CA VAL A 26 2.17 6.49 4.23
C VAL A 26 2.49 6.83 5.69
N ALA A 27 1.98 7.96 6.19
CA ALA A 27 2.18 8.36 7.58
C ALA A 27 1.55 7.36 8.57
N ALA A 28 0.31 6.93 8.32
CA ALA A 28 -0.39 5.98 9.18
C ALA A 28 0.31 4.62 9.19
N PHE A 29 0.75 4.12 8.03
CA PHE A 29 1.51 2.87 7.94
C PHE A 29 2.84 2.96 8.68
N ALA A 30 3.58 4.07 8.54
CA ALA A 30 4.85 4.26 9.24
C ALA A 30 4.66 4.34 10.76
N VAL A 31 3.60 5.02 11.23
CA VAL A 31 3.25 5.04 12.66
C VAL A 31 2.93 3.63 13.14
N ALA A 32 2.08 2.88 12.42
CA ALA A 32 1.73 1.52 12.79
C ALA A 32 2.99 0.64 12.93
N TYR A 33 3.88 0.68 11.93
CA TYR A 33 5.12 -0.11 11.92
C TYR A 33 6.09 0.26 13.06
N VAL A 34 6.29 1.54 13.35
CA VAL A 34 7.22 1.96 14.42
C VAL A 34 6.65 1.72 15.82
N THR A 35 5.32 1.70 15.97
CA THR A 35 4.67 1.63 17.29
C THR A 35 4.26 0.22 17.70
N GLU A 36 4.55 -0.80 16.89
CA GLU A 36 4.10 -2.18 17.14
C GLU A 36 4.58 -2.73 18.50
N ASP A 37 5.84 -2.50 18.88
CA ASP A 37 6.37 -3.02 20.15
C ASP A 37 6.22 -2.07 21.35
N GLU A 38 6.14 -0.76 21.10
CA GLU A 38 6.21 0.26 22.16
C GLU A 38 4.84 0.82 22.57
N ALA A 39 3.91 0.92 21.62
CA ALA A 39 2.66 1.64 21.81
C ALA A 39 1.50 0.97 21.07
N MET A 40 1.10 -0.21 21.56
CA MET A 40 -0.01 -1.01 21.00
C MET A 40 -1.28 -0.21 20.70
N ALA A 41 -1.67 0.71 21.58
CA ALA A 41 -2.83 1.55 21.33
C ALA A 41 -2.67 2.41 20.05
N LEU A 42 -1.48 3.00 19.86
CA LEU A 42 -1.18 3.77 18.65
C LEU A 42 -1.10 2.87 17.41
N HIS A 43 -0.48 1.70 17.53
CA HIS A 43 -0.42 0.71 16.47
C HIS A 43 -1.83 0.33 15.98
N VAL A 44 -2.73 -0.04 16.91
CA VAL A 44 -4.12 -0.41 16.59
C VAL A 44 -4.90 0.75 15.95
N TRP A 45 -4.82 1.96 16.52
CA TRP A 45 -5.50 3.13 15.94
C TRP A 45 -4.94 3.50 14.56
N ALA A 46 -3.63 3.38 14.35
CA ALA A 46 -3.00 3.58 13.07
C ALA A 46 -3.43 2.50 12.06
N GLY A 47 -3.53 1.24 12.48
CA GLY A 47 -4.08 0.14 11.68
C GLY A 47 -5.53 0.38 11.25
N TYR A 48 -6.40 0.86 12.15
CA TYR A 48 -7.77 1.25 11.79
C TYR A 48 -7.81 2.42 10.80
N LEU A 49 -6.91 3.39 10.95
CA LEU A 49 -6.79 4.50 10.00
C LEU A 49 -6.35 3.99 8.62
N VAL A 50 -5.35 3.09 8.55
CA VAL A 50 -4.92 2.43 7.31
C VAL A 50 -6.08 1.68 6.65
N GLY A 51 -6.80 0.85 7.41
CA GLY A 51 -7.96 0.10 6.93
C GLY A 51 -9.06 1.02 6.39
N GLY A 52 -9.45 2.03 7.16
CA GLY A 52 -10.46 3.01 6.76
C GLY A 52 -10.09 3.79 5.50
N LEU A 53 -8.82 4.21 5.38
CA LEU A 53 -8.29 4.84 4.18
C LEU A 53 -8.37 3.88 2.98
N VAL A 54 -7.87 2.64 3.11
CA VAL A 54 -7.89 1.65 2.03
C VAL A 54 -9.32 1.38 1.55
N LEU A 55 -10.27 1.19 2.47
CA LEU A 55 -11.69 1.02 2.12
C LEU A 55 -12.26 2.24 1.40
N ALA A 56 -11.98 3.45 1.90
CA ALA A 56 -12.38 4.69 1.24
C ALA A 56 -11.81 4.78 -0.18
N ARG A 57 -10.57 4.34 -0.39
CA ARG A 57 -9.93 4.31 -1.71
C ARG A 57 -10.55 3.29 -2.64
N ILE A 58 -10.91 2.11 -2.13
CA ILE A 58 -11.64 1.09 -2.88
C ILE A 58 -12.97 1.68 -3.36
N ILE A 59 -13.77 2.27 -2.47
CA ILE A 59 -15.05 2.92 -2.81
C ILE A 59 -14.82 4.02 -3.86
N TRP A 60 -13.82 4.87 -3.66
CA TRP A 60 -13.45 5.93 -4.61
C TRP A 60 -12.99 5.38 -5.96
N GLY A 61 -12.41 4.18 -6.01
CA GLY A 61 -12.02 3.50 -7.25
C GLY A 61 -13.21 3.00 -8.08
N PHE A 62 -14.41 2.91 -7.50
CA PHE A 62 -15.64 2.59 -8.24
C PHE A 62 -16.45 3.84 -8.59
N VAL A 63 -16.58 4.77 -7.63
CA VAL A 63 -17.45 5.95 -7.70
C VAL A 63 -16.76 7.21 -8.24
N GLY A 64 -15.43 7.28 -8.14
CA GLY A 64 -14.65 8.48 -8.45
C GLY A 64 -14.58 8.86 -9.94
N PRO A 65 -13.98 10.04 -10.24
CA PRO A 65 -13.83 10.55 -11.61
C PRO A 65 -13.01 9.60 -12.49
N ALA A 66 -13.14 9.70 -13.82
CA ALA A 66 -12.58 8.74 -14.79
C ALA A 66 -11.13 8.29 -14.49
N HIS A 67 -10.24 9.22 -14.14
CA HIS A 67 -8.83 8.97 -13.85
C HIS A 67 -8.54 8.29 -12.49
N ALA A 68 -9.53 8.18 -11.61
CA ALA A 68 -9.41 7.54 -10.30
C ALA A 68 -9.98 6.11 -10.28
N ARG A 69 -10.70 5.71 -11.34
CA ARG A 69 -11.42 4.43 -11.42
C ARG A 69 -10.49 3.27 -11.76
N PHE A 70 -10.78 2.09 -11.19
CA PHE A 70 -10.03 0.86 -11.49
C PHE A 70 -9.97 0.56 -13.00
N GLY A 71 -11.02 0.86 -13.75
CA GLY A 71 -11.05 0.63 -15.20
C GLY A 71 -10.02 1.43 -16.03
N ASP A 72 -9.50 2.56 -15.52
CA ASP A 72 -8.57 3.42 -16.25
C ASP A 72 -7.09 3.02 -16.00
N PHE A 73 -6.82 2.24 -14.95
CA PHE A 73 -5.45 1.84 -14.58
C PHE A 73 -5.22 0.33 -14.47
N VAL A 74 -6.26 -0.49 -14.29
CA VAL A 74 -6.15 -1.94 -14.20
C VAL A 74 -5.96 -2.51 -15.62
N CYS A 75 -4.70 -2.48 -16.06
CA CYS A 75 -4.26 -3.29 -17.18
C CYS A 75 -4.19 -4.77 -16.75
N GLY A 76 -4.61 -5.69 -17.61
CA GLY A 76 -4.56 -7.13 -17.31
C GLY A 76 -3.17 -7.59 -16.83
N PRO A 77 -3.10 -8.61 -15.94
CA PRO A 77 -1.90 -8.97 -15.19
C PRO A 77 -0.68 -9.25 -16.09
N PHE A 78 -0.89 -9.84 -17.26
CA PHE A 78 0.16 -10.09 -18.26
C PHE A 78 0.79 -8.81 -18.86
N LYS A 79 0.02 -7.72 -18.99
CA LYS A 79 0.53 -6.43 -19.48
C LYS A 79 1.36 -5.72 -18.42
N ALA A 80 0.97 -5.84 -17.14
CA ALA A 80 1.72 -5.29 -16.02
C ALA A 80 3.07 -5.99 -15.85
N TRP A 81 3.09 -7.33 -15.89
CA TRP A 81 4.31 -8.14 -15.81
C TRP A 81 5.29 -7.84 -16.95
N ARG A 82 4.79 -7.78 -18.19
CA ARG A 82 5.62 -7.45 -19.36
C ARG A 82 6.19 -6.03 -19.29
N TYR A 83 5.41 -5.08 -18.79
CA TYR A 83 5.91 -3.72 -18.57
C TYR A 83 6.96 -3.65 -17.45
N LEU A 84 6.82 -4.44 -16.37
CA LEU A 84 7.83 -4.53 -15.32
C LEU A 84 9.16 -5.04 -15.88
N ILE A 85 9.11 -6.08 -16.72
CA ILE A 85 10.29 -6.59 -17.46
C ILE A 85 10.87 -5.50 -18.38
N ASP A 86 10.03 -4.79 -19.14
CA ASP A 86 10.48 -3.70 -20.03
C ASP A 86 11.09 -2.52 -19.24
N LEU A 87 10.67 -2.29 -17.99
CA LEU A 87 11.21 -1.26 -17.11
C LEU A 87 12.59 -1.66 -16.58
N ILE A 88 12.75 -2.90 -16.12
CA ILE A 88 14.04 -3.46 -15.69
C ILE A 88 15.03 -3.50 -16.87
N LEU A 89 14.54 -3.75 -18.08
CA LEU A 89 15.34 -3.75 -19.31
C LEU A 89 15.59 -2.36 -19.90
N PHE A 90 15.21 -1.26 -19.24
CA PHE A 90 15.37 0.12 -19.72
C PHE A 90 14.71 0.42 -21.09
N ARG A 91 13.67 -0.34 -21.47
CA ARG A 91 12.95 -0.20 -22.76
C ARG A 91 11.52 0.33 -22.60
N ALA A 92 11.09 0.64 -21.38
CA ALA A 92 9.72 1.06 -21.11
C ALA A 92 9.34 2.39 -21.79
N ARG A 93 8.26 2.37 -22.57
CA ARG A 93 7.65 3.59 -23.14
C ARG A 93 7.02 4.44 -22.02
N ARG A 94 7.15 5.76 -22.14
CA ARG A 94 6.56 6.75 -21.23
C ARG A 94 5.04 6.67 -21.26
N HIS A 95 4.40 6.54 -20.09
CA HIS A 95 2.96 6.60 -19.92
C HIS A 95 2.61 7.86 -19.12
N VAL A 96 1.69 8.68 -19.63
CA VAL A 96 1.36 10.00 -19.05
C VAL A 96 0.52 9.85 -17.76
N GLY A 97 -0.30 8.81 -17.65
CA GLY A 97 -1.13 8.47 -16.48
C GLY A 97 -0.45 7.48 -15.52
N HIS A 98 -0.96 6.24 -15.46
CA HIS A 98 -0.33 5.14 -14.71
C HIS A 98 0.51 4.28 -15.66
N SER A 99 1.72 3.93 -15.22
CA SER A 99 2.45 2.84 -15.85
C SER A 99 1.76 1.51 -15.52
N PRO A 100 1.70 0.53 -16.44
CA PRO A 100 1.07 -0.77 -16.16
C PRO A 100 1.62 -1.48 -14.92
N ALA A 101 2.92 -1.33 -14.63
CA ALA A 101 3.52 -1.83 -13.38
C ALA A 101 3.09 -1.01 -12.15
N GLY A 102 2.98 0.32 -12.26
CA GLY A 102 2.51 1.18 -11.18
C GLY A 102 1.07 0.88 -10.78
N GLY A 103 0.19 0.64 -11.76
CA GLY A 103 -1.20 0.23 -11.52
C GLY A 103 -1.32 -1.13 -10.82
N ALA A 104 -0.50 -2.12 -11.21
CA ALA A 104 -0.46 -3.41 -10.52
C ALA A 104 0.07 -3.30 -9.09
N MET A 105 1.08 -2.45 -8.86
CA MET A 105 1.64 -2.25 -7.53
C MET A 105 0.64 -1.64 -6.55
N VAL A 106 -0.22 -0.74 -7.03
CA VAL A 106 -1.33 -0.19 -6.23
C VAL A 106 -2.25 -1.31 -5.76
N LEU A 107 -2.60 -2.27 -6.61
CA LEU A 107 -3.44 -3.41 -6.22
C LEU A 107 -2.76 -4.32 -5.20
N VAL A 108 -1.48 -4.63 -5.41
CA VAL A 108 -0.68 -5.45 -4.48
C VAL A 108 -0.60 -4.79 -3.11
N LEU A 109 -0.24 -3.51 -3.05
CA LEU A 109 -0.15 -2.77 -1.79
C LEU A 109 -1.53 -2.61 -1.12
N MET A 110 -2.59 -2.38 -1.90
CA MET A 110 -3.93 -2.25 -1.36
C MET A 110 -4.43 -3.57 -0.76
N ALA A 111 -4.18 -4.69 -1.44
CA ALA A 111 -4.49 -6.02 -0.93
C ALA A 111 -3.64 -6.36 0.30
N GLY A 112 -2.33 -6.11 0.26
CA GLY A 112 -1.41 -6.34 1.37
C GLY A 112 -1.81 -5.56 2.62
N CYS A 113 -2.06 -4.25 2.50
CA CYS A 113 -2.55 -3.44 3.61
C CYS A 113 -3.91 -3.92 4.15
N LEU A 114 -4.84 -4.30 3.27
CA LEU A 114 -6.15 -4.80 3.70
C LEU A 114 -6.02 -6.12 4.47
N LEU A 115 -5.21 -7.05 3.96
CA LEU A 115 -4.94 -8.33 4.61
C LEU A 115 -4.22 -8.13 5.95
N THR A 116 -3.21 -7.27 6.01
CA THR A 116 -2.48 -6.95 7.24
C THR A 116 -3.44 -6.41 8.31
N VAL A 117 -4.31 -5.46 7.94
CA VAL A 117 -5.32 -4.92 8.88
C VAL A 117 -6.33 -5.98 9.29
N TRP A 118 -6.75 -6.85 8.36
CA TRP A 118 -7.67 -7.93 8.65
C TRP A 118 -7.11 -8.91 9.68
N THR A 119 -5.92 -9.45 9.43
CA THR A 119 -5.27 -10.41 10.33
C THR A 119 -4.89 -9.78 11.66
N GLY A 120 -4.49 -8.49 11.68
CA GLY A 120 -4.23 -7.77 12.92
C GLY A 120 -5.50 -7.56 13.76
N MET A 121 -6.66 -7.38 13.13
CA MET A 121 -7.94 -7.33 13.86
C MET A 121 -8.35 -8.69 14.43
N GLU A 122 -8.02 -9.79 13.76
CA GLU A 122 -8.25 -11.14 14.26
C GLU A 122 -7.35 -11.42 15.46
N LEU A 123 -6.05 -11.11 15.36
CA LEU A 123 -5.09 -11.23 16.47
C LEU A 123 -5.53 -10.39 17.68
N TYR A 124 -5.87 -9.11 17.46
CA TYR A 124 -6.34 -8.22 18.52
C TYR A 124 -7.62 -8.72 19.21
N ALA A 125 -8.51 -9.38 18.46
CA ALA A 125 -9.71 -10.00 19.00
C ALA A 125 -9.40 -11.27 19.79
N ALA A 126 -8.44 -12.09 19.34
CA ALA A 126 -8.06 -13.33 20.00
C ALA A 126 -7.30 -13.09 21.31
N GLU A 127 -6.33 -12.16 21.30
CA GLU A 127 -5.45 -11.92 22.45
C GLU A 127 -6.06 -10.98 23.49
N GLU A 128 -6.64 -9.86 23.06
CA GLU A 128 -7.19 -8.85 23.99
C GLU A 128 -8.70 -8.98 24.22
N GLY A 129 -9.41 -9.79 23.42
CA GLY A 129 -10.87 -9.89 23.48
C GLY A 129 -11.58 -8.59 23.06
N LYS A 130 -10.89 -7.70 22.34
CA LYS A 130 -11.35 -6.35 21.98
C LYS A 130 -11.44 -6.16 20.47
N GLY A 131 -11.98 -5.02 20.07
CA GLY A 131 -12.12 -4.63 18.66
C GLY A 131 -13.40 -5.13 17.99
N PRO A 132 -13.60 -4.78 16.70
CA PRO A 132 -14.84 -5.07 15.97
C PRO A 132 -15.12 -6.57 15.77
N LEU A 133 -14.07 -7.38 15.81
CA LEU A 133 -14.11 -8.83 15.62
C LEU A 133 -14.13 -9.59 16.96
N SER A 134 -14.26 -8.93 18.11
CA SER A 134 -14.32 -9.61 19.42
C SER A 134 -15.48 -10.61 19.54
N TRP A 135 -16.53 -10.43 18.74
CA TRP A 135 -17.69 -11.33 18.72
C TRP A 135 -17.34 -12.77 18.28
N GLN A 136 -16.26 -12.94 17.51
CA GLN A 136 -15.75 -14.24 17.03
C GLN A 136 -14.54 -14.73 17.84
N ALA A 137 -14.11 -13.98 18.85
CA ALA A 137 -12.96 -14.32 19.67
C ALA A 137 -13.01 -15.73 20.28
N PRO A 138 -14.15 -16.25 20.80
CA PRO A 138 -14.20 -17.62 21.33
C PRO A 138 -13.95 -18.70 20.27
N VAL A 139 -14.36 -18.46 19.02
CA VAL A 139 -14.21 -19.40 17.91
C VAL A 139 -12.77 -19.42 17.41
N ILE A 140 -12.14 -18.24 17.29
CA ILE A 140 -10.75 -18.11 16.85
C ILE A 140 -9.80 -18.65 17.94
N ALA A 141 -10.04 -18.30 19.20
CA ALA A 141 -9.23 -18.78 20.32
C ALA A 141 -9.32 -20.31 20.48
N GLN A 142 -10.50 -20.92 20.29
CA GLN A 142 -10.63 -22.39 20.28
C GLN A 142 -9.92 -23.04 19.09
N ALA A 143 -9.94 -22.42 17.90
CA ALA A 143 -9.27 -22.97 16.72
C ALA A 143 -7.74 -22.90 16.84
N LEU A 144 -7.20 -21.86 17.48
CA LEU A 144 -5.75 -21.71 17.73
C LEU A 144 -5.28 -22.59 18.90
N ALA A 145 -6.11 -22.78 19.94
CA ALA A 145 -5.77 -23.63 21.08
C ALA A 145 -5.73 -25.14 20.75
N ASP A 146 -6.31 -25.58 19.62
CA ASP A 146 -6.29 -26.99 19.18
C ASP A 146 -4.96 -27.38 18.48
N ASP A 147 -4.09 -26.41 18.17
CA ASP A 147 -2.76 -26.63 17.57
C ASP A 147 -1.61 -26.56 18.59
N ASP A 148 -1.84 -26.06 19.82
CA ASP A 148 -0.81 -25.86 20.86
C ASP A 148 -0.36 -27.15 21.58
N ASP A 149 -0.97 -28.31 21.27
CA ASP A 149 -0.59 -29.61 21.83
C ASP A 149 0.63 -30.25 21.11
N ARG A 150 1.27 -29.54 20.17
CA ARG A 150 2.49 -29.98 19.49
C ARG A 150 3.52 -28.86 19.37
N GLU A 151 4.38 -28.70 20.37
CA GLU A 151 5.81 -29.00 20.24
C GLU A 151 6.63 -28.40 21.40
N GLY A 152 7.52 -29.23 21.95
CA GLY A 152 8.63 -28.78 22.76
C GLY A 152 9.90 -28.73 21.90
N HIS A 153 10.76 -27.74 22.21
CA HIS A 153 12.20 -27.70 21.89
C HIS A 153 12.56 -27.55 20.40
N ASP A 154 13.10 -26.40 19.98
CA ASP A 154 14.53 -26.07 20.05
C ASP A 154 14.82 -24.74 19.30
N ASP A 155 15.89 -24.08 19.74
CA ASP A 155 16.32 -22.73 19.37
C ASP A 155 16.63 -22.54 17.86
N ASN A 156 15.72 -21.92 17.09
CA ASN A 156 16.04 -21.22 15.82
C ASN A 156 14.93 -20.23 15.43
N ASP A 157 14.85 -19.14 16.19
CA ASP A 157 13.81 -18.10 16.10
C ASP A 157 13.93 -17.27 14.80
N GLY A 158 13.30 -17.77 13.73
CA GLY A 158 13.36 -17.15 12.41
C GLY A 158 12.21 -17.50 11.47
N GLY A 159 11.03 -17.90 11.95
CA GLY A 159 9.99 -18.29 10.99
C GLY A 159 8.57 -18.63 11.43
N GLU A 160 8.16 -18.44 12.69
CA GLU A 160 6.75 -18.67 13.09
C GLU A 160 6.20 -17.45 13.84
N GLY A 161 6.39 -16.28 13.24
CA GLY A 161 5.60 -15.09 13.60
C GLY A 161 4.15 -15.28 13.16
N ASP A 162 3.22 -14.74 13.95
CA ASP A 162 1.78 -14.75 13.65
C ASP A 162 1.51 -14.35 12.19
N LEU A 163 0.40 -14.85 11.61
CA LEU A 163 0.00 -14.54 10.24
C LEU A 163 -0.05 -13.02 9.98
N HIS A 164 -0.35 -12.21 11.00
CA HIS A 164 -0.24 -10.76 10.91
C HIS A 164 1.19 -10.29 10.61
N GLU A 165 2.18 -10.74 11.36
CA GLU A 165 3.59 -10.38 11.20
C GLU A 165 4.12 -10.81 9.83
N TRP A 166 3.80 -12.04 9.40
CA TRP A 166 4.23 -12.52 8.08
C TRP A 166 3.66 -11.69 6.93
N ILE A 167 2.36 -11.35 6.97
CA ILE A 167 1.72 -10.50 5.96
C ILE A 167 2.25 -9.05 6.06
N ALA A 168 2.53 -8.55 7.26
CA ALA A 168 3.10 -7.23 7.48
C ALA A 168 4.50 -7.12 6.85
N HIS A 169 5.36 -8.12 7.05
CA HIS A 169 6.68 -8.20 6.40
C HIS A 169 6.58 -8.25 4.88
N LEU A 170 5.66 -9.04 4.33
CA LEU A 170 5.43 -9.09 2.87
C LEU A 170 4.94 -7.74 2.33
N THR A 171 4.04 -7.07 3.06
CA THR A 171 3.52 -5.75 2.70
C THR A 171 4.61 -4.69 2.77
N PHE A 172 5.45 -4.72 3.81
CA PHE A 172 6.61 -3.84 3.93
C PHE A 172 7.61 -4.05 2.78
N LEU A 173 7.91 -5.31 2.43
CA LEU A 173 8.74 -5.62 1.28
C LEU A 173 8.15 -5.07 -0.02
N ALA A 174 6.84 -5.19 -0.22
CA ALA A 174 6.16 -4.57 -1.35
C ALA A 174 6.31 -3.04 -1.32
N VAL A 175 6.22 -2.37 -0.16
CA VAL A 175 6.47 -0.93 -0.05
C VAL A 175 7.89 -0.58 -0.50
N LEU A 176 8.90 -1.36 -0.09
CA LEU A 176 10.28 -1.16 -0.54
C LEU A 176 10.42 -1.31 -2.07
N PHE A 177 9.82 -2.34 -2.65
CA PHE A 177 9.78 -2.51 -4.11
C PHE A 177 9.08 -1.35 -4.82
N HIS A 178 8.01 -0.81 -4.23
CA HIS A 178 7.30 0.33 -4.78
C HIS A 178 8.19 1.57 -4.79
N ILE A 179 8.86 1.86 -3.67
CA ILE A 179 9.81 2.97 -3.56
C ILE A 179 10.93 2.81 -4.59
N ALA A 180 11.54 1.63 -4.68
CA ALA A 180 12.58 1.34 -5.67
C ALA A 180 12.08 1.54 -7.12
N GLY A 181 10.86 1.08 -7.42
CA GLY A 181 10.23 1.28 -8.73
C GLY A 181 9.98 2.76 -9.05
N VAL A 182 9.57 3.56 -8.07
CA VAL A 182 9.40 5.02 -8.22
C VAL A 182 10.75 5.71 -8.48
N PHE A 183 11.81 5.31 -7.78
CA PHE A 183 13.16 5.83 -8.03
C PHE A 183 13.67 5.44 -9.42
N LEU A 184 13.55 4.17 -9.81
CA LEU A 184 13.97 3.68 -11.12
C LEU A 184 13.20 4.40 -12.24
N ALA A 185 11.89 4.48 -12.15
CA ALA A 185 11.06 5.21 -13.11
C ALA A 185 11.43 6.71 -13.15
N GLY A 186 11.78 7.30 -12.02
CA GLY A 186 12.25 8.68 -11.96
C GLY A 186 13.59 8.89 -12.69
N ILE A 187 14.52 7.94 -12.59
CA ILE A 187 15.79 7.95 -13.33
C ILE A 187 15.54 7.73 -14.83
N VAL A 188 14.77 6.69 -15.19
CA VAL A 188 14.48 6.31 -16.59
C VAL A 188 13.73 7.42 -17.33
N HIS A 189 12.73 8.02 -16.69
CA HIS A 189 11.92 9.08 -17.30
C HIS A 189 12.46 10.49 -17.05
N LYS A 190 13.59 10.63 -16.31
CA LYS A 190 14.18 11.93 -15.92
C LYS A 190 13.17 12.88 -15.27
N GLU A 191 12.22 12.34 -14.53
CA GLU A 191 11.13 13.07 -13.87
C GLU A 191 11.14 12.77 -12.36
N ASN A 192 11.01 13.81 -11.53
CA ASN A 192 10.86 13.60 -10.10
C ASN A 192 9.40 13.26 -9.77
N LEU A 193 9.10 11.96 -9.73
CA LEU A 193 7.76 11.43 -9.45
C LEU A 193 7.26 11.78 -8.04
N VAL A 194 8.16 11.82 -7.05
CA VAL A 194 7.82 12.23 -5.67
C VAL A 194 7.33 13.69 -5.65
N ARG A 195 8.06 14.58 -6.35
CA ARG A 195 7.65 15.98 -6.50
C ARG A 195 6.35 16.11 -7.28
N ALA A 196 6.11 15.26 -8.27
CA ALA A 196 4.84 15.23 -8.99
C ALA A 196 3.69 14.78 -8.08
N MET A 197 3.92 13.88 -7.13
CA MET A 197 2.92 13.44 -6.15
C MET A 197 2.60 14.51 -5.10
N ILE A 198 3.55 15.39 -4.76
CA ILE A 198 3.27 16.54 -3.88
C ILE A 198 2.52 17.64 -4.66
N THR A 199 3.07 18.04 -5.81
CA THR A 199 2.57 19.20 -6.55
C THR A 199 1.33 18.91 -7.42
N GLY A 200 1.09 17.64 -7.74
CA GLY A 200 0.00 17.19 -8.61
C GLY A 200 0.19 17.51 -10.09
N ARG A 201 1.37 18.00 -10.48
CA ARG A 201 1.68 18.51 -11.81
C ARG A 201 2.82 17.73 -12.44
N LYS A 202 2.69 17.37 -13.72
CA LYS A 202 3.79 16.83 -14.53
C LYS A 202 4.20 17.85 -15.60
N ARG A 203 5.47 17.78 -16.03
CA ARG A 203 5.95 18.52 -17.21
C ARG A 203 5.41 17.81 -18.47
N PRO A 204 4.92 18.54 -19.48
CA PRO A 204 4.42 17.99 -20.73
C PRO A 204 5.56 17.46 -21.62
N GLU A 205 6.82 17.76 -21.29
CA GLU A 205 8.02 17.45 -22.08
C GLU A 205 9.07 16.77 -21.22
#